data_AF-A0A1Q4E113-F1
#
_entry.id   AF-A0A1Q4E113-F1
#
_cell.length_a   1.000
_cell.length_b   1.000
_cell.length_c   1.000
_cell.angle_alpha   90.00
_cell.angle_beta   90.00
_cell.angle_gamma   90.00
#
_symmetry.space_group_name_H-M   'P 1'
#
loop_
_entity.id
_entity.type
_entity.pdbx_description
1 polymer ?
#
loop_
_entity_poly.entity_id
_entity_poly.type
_entity_poly.pdbx_seq_one_letter_code
_entity_poly.pdbx_strand_id
1 'polypeptide(L)'
;MASKQELREVEQAAEAIGGLLMRAVEATVTEPSPVPSREAVGEFLSIDRSAAPDSVSGPAQLLATLTLSRWLGLAREELADRPQRVDEVLAWIEENLGKRYRARARYTASALESEDGAGEITTYRPALQDDFLATLVWLLAGAVAVYGGGDIEWLKALEPAGPSATVSGLL
;
A
#
# COMPACT_ATOMS: atom_id res chain seq x y z
N MET A 1 9.99 -20.56 -18.07
CA MET A 1 8.96 -21.10 -17.16
C MET A 1 9.61 -21.26 -15.80
N ALA A 2 9.12 -20.55 -14.78
CA ALA A 2 9.63 -20.69 -13.42
C ALA A 2 9.34 -22.09 -12.88
N SER A 3 10.27 -22.65 -12.12
CA SER A 3 10.12 -23.91 -11.41
C SER A 3 9.07 -23.79 -10.29
N LYS A 4 8.48 -24.93 -9.88
CA LYS A 4 7.55 -24.99 -8.74
C LYS A 4 8.16 -24.45 -7.43
N GLN A 5 9.49 -24.51 -7.31
CA GLN A 5 10.21 -24.01 -6.14
C GLN A 5 10.29 -22.48 -6.16
N GLU A 6 10.64 -21.88 -7.31
CA GLU A 6 10.69 -20.42 -7.48
C GLU A 6 9.30 -19.78 -7.26
N LEU A 7 8.22 -20.43 -7.73
CA LEU A 7 6.86 -19.95 -7.48
C LEU A 7 6.51 -19.93 -5.99
N ARG A 8 6.89 -20.96 -5.23
CA ARG A 8 6.67 -21.01 -3.77
C ARG A 8 7.46 -19.95 -3.03
N GLU A 9 8.70 -19.68 -3.45
CA GLU A 9 9.53 -18.65 -2.85
C GLU A 9 8.95 -17.25 -3.09
N VAL A 10 8.43 -16.99 -4.29
CA VAL A 10 7.72 -15.74 -4.60
C VAL A 10 6.43 -15.60 -3.79
N GLU A 11 5.65 -16.67 -3.64
CA GLU A 11 4.45 -16.68 -2.79
C GLU A 11 4.78 -16.37 -1.33
N GLN A 12 5.81 -17.02 -0.77
CA GLN A 12 6.26 -16.76 0.61
C GLN A 12 6.76 -15.34 0.81
N ALA A 13 7.50 -14.80 -0.17
CA ALA A 13 7.94 -13.41 -0.13
C ALA A 13 6.76 -12.43 -0.19
N ALA A 14 5.78 -12.70 -1.05
CA ALA A 14 4.56 -11.90 -1.16
C ALA A 14 3.73 -11.94 0.14
N GLU A 15 3.60 -13.10 0.78
CA GLU A 15 2.92 -13.26 2.07
C GLU A 15 3.65 -12.51 3.19
N ALA A 16 4.98 -12.61 3.25
CA ALA A 16 5.78 -11.88 4.24
C ALA A 16 5.67 -10.36 4.06
N ILE A 17 5.74 -9.86 2.82
CA ILE A 17 5.57 -8.43 2.50
C ILE A 17 4.14 -7.98 2.82
N GLY A 18 3.12 -8.75 2.45
CA GLY A 18 1.73 -8.46 2.79
C GLY A 18 1.53 -8.36 4.31
N GLY A 19 2.08 -9.30 5.08
CA GLY A 19 2.04 -9.27 6.54
C GLY A 19 2.72 -8.03 7.14
N LEU A 20 3.86 -7.61 6.59
CA LEU A 20 4.55 -6.37 7.00
C LEU A 20 3.72 -5.12 6.69
N LEU A 21 3.14 -5.05 5.49
CA LEU A 21 2.29 -3.93 5.09
C LEU A 21 1.02 -3.84 5.93
N MET A 22 0.37 -4.97 6.21
CA MET A 22 -0.84 -5.02 7.05
C MET A 22 -0.54 -4.48 8.46
N ARG A 23 0.58 -4.91 9.07
CA ARG A 23 1.04 -4.37 10.35
C ARG A 23 1.34 -2.88 10.27
N ALA A 24 1.92 -2.39 9.18
CA ALA A 24 2.20 -0.98 9.00
C ALA A 24 0.93 -0.13 8.92
N VAL A 25 -0.10 -0.62 8.22
CA VAL A 25 -1.43 0.03 8.16
C VAL A 25 -2.06 0.04 9.56
N GLU A 26 -2.13 -1.11 10.22
CA GLU A 26 -2.70 -1.26 11.57
C GLU A 26 -2.01 -0.36 12.60
N ALA A 27 -0.68 -0.34 12.60
CA ALA A 27 0.11 0.51 13.47
C ALA A 27 -0.11 2.00 13.18
N THR A 28 -0.25 2.38 11.90
CA THR A 28 -0.55 3.77 11.50
C THR A 28 -1.95 4.19 11.92
N VAL A 29 -2.92 3.28 11.97
CA VAL A 29 -4.27 3.56 12.51
C VAL A 29 -4.25 3.66 14.03
N THR A 30 -3.52 2.77 14.71
CA THR A 30 -3.48 2.66 16.18
C THR A 30 -2.67 3.78 16.83
N GLU A 31 -1.53 4.12 16.25
CA GLU A 31 -0.66 5.22 16.67
C GLU A 31 -0.47 6.18 15.48
N PRO A 32 -1.40 7.14 15.28
CA PRO A 32 -1.41 7.97 14.08
C PRO A 32 -0.19 8.87 13.98
N SER A 33 0.77 8.40 13.20
CA SER A 33 2.01 9.08 12.89
C SER A 33 2.57 8.55 11.56
N PRO A 34 3.48 9.27 10.89
CA PRO A 34 4.11 8.78 9.68
C PRO A 34 5.15 7.67 9.96
N VAL A 35 5.50 7.41 11.22
CA VAL A 35 6.63 6.55 11.60
C VAL A 35 6.42 5.09 11.20
N PRO A 36 5.30 4.41 11.56
CA PRO A 36 5.15 2.98 11.27
C PRO A 36 5.24 2.65 9.78
N SER A 37 4.61 3.47 8.93
CA SER A 37 4.70 3.33 7.48
C SER A 37 6.14 3.48 6.95
N ARG A 38 6.93 4.40 7.52
CA ARG A 38 8.30 4.66 7.07
C ARG A 38 9.27 3.59 7.54
N GLU A 39 9.07 3.06 8.74
CA GLU A 39 9.85 1.94 9.26
C GLU A 39 9.67 0.70 8.38
N ALA A 40 8.42 0.36 8.04
CA ALA A 40 8.13 -0.74 7.12
C ALA A 40 8.78 -0.53 5.73
N VAL A 41 8.74 0.69 5.20
CA VAL A 41 9.43 1.03 3.93
C VAL A 41 10.94 0.91 4.05
N GLY A 42 11.51 1.34 5.18
CA GLY A 42 12.92 1.19 5.50
C GLY A 42 13.38 -0.28 5.49
N GLU A 43 12.53 -1.19 5.97
CA GLU A 43 12.78 -2.63 5.91
C GLU A 43 12.83 -3.13 4.45
N PHE A 44 11.88 -2.75 3.59
CA PHE A 44 11.90 -3.13 2.17
C PHE A 44 13.14 -2.61 1.44
N LEU A 45 13.54 -1.37 1.71
CA LEU A 45 14.77 -0.80 1.16
C LEU A 45 16.00 -1.58 1.64
N SER A 46 16.01 -2.05 2.88
CA SER A 46 17.11 -2.87 3.42
C SER A 46 17.18 -4.25 2.78
N ILE A 47 16.03 -4.90 2.56
CA ILE A 47 15.92 -6.17 1.85
C ILE A 47 16.45 -6.01 0.42
N ASP A 48 15.99 -4.98 -0.30
CA ASP A 48 16.39 -4.72 -1.68
C ASP A 48 17.88 -4.42 -1.82
N ARG A 49 18.46 -3.60 -0.92
CA ARG A 49 19.91 -3.35 -0.90
C ARG A 49 20.74 -4.62 -0.72
N SER A 50 20.19 -5.61 -0.03
CA SER A 50 20.87 -6.89 0.22
C SER A 50 20.71 -7.87 -0.94
N ALA A 51 19.51 -7.93 -1.53
CA ALA A 51 19.15 -8.91 -2.57
C ALA A 51 19.46 -8.44 -4.00
N ALA A 52 19.36 -7.14 -4.27
CA ALA A 52 19.51 -6.55 -5.60
C ALA A 52 20.16 -5.15 -5.50
N PRO A 53 21.45 -5.05 -5.11
CA PRO A 53 22.12 -3.78 -4.79
C PRO A 53 22.19 -2.80 -5.96
N ASP A 54 22.18 -3.30 -7.20
CA ASP A 54 22.27 -2.48 -8.41
C ASP A 54 20.89 -2.09 -8.98
N SER A 55 19.78 -2.50 -8.34
CA SER A 55 18.43 -2.20 -8.83
C SER A 55 17.93 -0.83 -8.34
N VAL A 56 17.41 -0.03 -9.26
CA VAL A 56 16.75 1.27 -8.96
C VAL A 56 15.44 1.08 -8.19
N SER A 57 14.76 -0.06 -8.39
CA SER A 57 13.60 -0.49 -7.61
C SER A 57 13.71 -1.99 -7.40
N GLY A 58 14.10 -2.39 -6.20
CA GLY A 58 14.29 -3.81 -5.91
C GLY A 58 12.96 -4.58 -5.82
N PRO A 59 13.05 -5.92 -5.78
CA PRO A 59 11.89 -6.80 -5.80
C PRO A 59 10.92 -6.57 -4.63
N ALA A 60 11.40 -6.23 -3.43
CA ALA A 60 10.55 -5.99 -2.27
C ALA A 60 9.71 -4.72 -2.47
N GLN A 61 10.31 -3.63 -2.96
CA GLN A 61 9.56 -2.41 -3.29
C GLN A 61 8.52 -2.62 -4.39
N LEU A 62 8.82 -3.43 -5.39
CA LEU A 62 7.88 -3.76 -6.47
C LEU A 62 6.68 -4.53 -5.91
N LEU A 63 6.92 -5.61 -5.16
CA LEU A 63 5.87 -6.41 -4.54
C LEU A 63 5.04 -5.60 -3.55
N ALA A 64 5.67 -4.73 -2.75
CA ALA A 64 4.96 -3.83 -1.86
C ALA A 64 4.06 -2.85 -2.62
N THR A 65 4.56 -2.27 -3.72
CA THR A 65 3.78 -1.37 -4.58
C THR A 65 2.56 -2.08 -5.15
N LEU A 66 2.75 -3.26 -5.73
CA LEU A 66 1.66 -4.04 -6.32
C LEU A 66 0.60 -4.44 -5.29
N THR A 67 1.04 -4.84 -4.10
CA THR A 67 0.15 -5.23 -3.00
C THR A 67 -0.69 -4.04 -2.52
N LEU A 68 -0.04 -2.90 -2.26
CA LEU A 68 -0.73 -1.69 -1.82
C LEU A 68 -1.69 -1.15 -2.89
N SER A 69 -1.28 -1.14 -4.16
CA SER A 69 -2.15 -0.75 -5.27
C SER A 69 -3.38 -1.66 -5.39
N ARG A 70 -3.20 -2.97 -5.22
CA ARG A 70 -4.30 -3.93 -5.21
C ARG A 70 -5.28 -3.64 -4.08
N TRP A 71 -4.79 -3.44 -2.86
CA TRP A 71 -5.63 -3.11 -1.70
C TRP A 71 -6.37 -1.78 -1.86
N LEU A 72 -5.71 -0.75 -2.40
CA LEU A 72 -6.37 0.51 -2.74
C LEU A 72 -7.44 0.33 -3.83
N GLY A 73 -7.20 -0.56 -4.80
CA GLY A 73 -8.18 -0.94 -5.82
C GLY A 73 -9.43 -1.60 -5.21
N LEU A 74 -9.24 -2.55 -4.31
CA LEU A 74 -10.33 -3.21 -3.58
C LEU A 74 -11.11 -2.20 -2.72
N ALA A 75 -10.40 -1.34 -1.99
CA ALA A 75 -11.03 -0.26 -1.21
C ALA A 75 -11.81 0.71 -2.11
N ARG A 76 -11.29 1.06 -3.29
CA ARG A 76 -11.98 1.90 -4.27
C ARG A 76 -13.27 1.25 -4.76
N GLU A 77 -13.25 -0.04 -5.05
CA GLU A 77 -14.42 -0.80 -5.51
C GLU A 77 -15.51 -0.89 -4.44
N GLU A 78 -15.12 -1.20 -3.19
CA GLU A 78 -16.05 -1.23 -2.05
C GLU A 78 -16.69 0.15 -1.80
N LEU A 79 -15.92 1.23 -2.00
CA LEU A 79 -16.34 2.61 -1.75
C LEU A 79 -16.88 3.32 -3.00
N ALA A 80 -17.31 2.57 -4.02
CA ALA A 80 -17.76 3.13 -5.30
C ALA A 80 -18.96 4.09 -5.14
N ASP A 81 -19.82 3.86 -4.14
CA ASP A 81 -20.98 4.72 -3.82
C ASP A 81 -20.64 5.91 -2.90
N ARG A 82 -19.36 6.08 -2.53
CA ARG A 82 -18.84 7.17 -1.67
C ARG A 82 -18.02 8.16 -2.50
N PRO A 83 -18.64 9.19 -3.11
CA PRO A 83 -17.92 10.14 -3.96
C PRO A 83 -16.93 11.02 -3.18
N GLN A 84 -17.09 11.18 -1.87
CA GLN A 84 -16.18 11.98 -1.01
C GLN A 84 -14.99 11.18 -0.46
N ARG A 85 -14.82 9.90 -0.83
CA ARG A 85 -13.82 9.01 -0.21
C ARG A 85 -12.40 9.51 -0.21
N VAL A 86 -11.98 10.14 -1.30
CA VAL A 86 -10.64 10.71 -1.38
C VAL A 86 -10.47 11.88 -0.41
N ASP A 87 -11.45 12.78 -0.36
CA ASP A 87 -11.40 13.95 0.51
C ASP A 87 -11.49 13.57 1.99
N GLU A 88 -12.34 12.59 2.35
CA GLU A 88 -12.48 12.10 3.73
C GLU A 88 -11.20 11.40 4.23
N VAL A 89 -10.59 10.56 3.39
CA VAL A 89 -9.30 9.93 3.70
C VAL A 89 -8.19 10.97 3.84
N LEU A 90 -8.11 11.93 2.92
CA LEU A 90 -7.11 13.00 3.00
C LEU A 90 -7.34 13.92 4.21
N ALA A 91 -8.59 14.16 4.61
CA ALA A 91 -8.92 14.91 5.81
C ALA A 91 -8.43 14.17 7.07
N TRP A 92 -8.65 12.85 7.15
CA TRP A 92 -8.12 12.04 8.25
C TRP A 92 -6.59 12.11 8.32
N ILE A 93 -5.89 12.02 7.18
CA ILE A 93 -4.42 12.15 7.12
C ILE A 93 -3.99 13.54 7.60
N GLU A 94 -4.72 14.60 7.25
CA GLU A 94 -4.40 15.96 7.73
C GLU A 94 -4.51 16.09 9.24
N GLU A 95 -5.61 15.58 9.79
CA GLU A 95 -5.95 15.68 11.20
C GLU A 95 -4.96 14.88 12.06
N ASN A 96 -4.58 13.69 11.60
CA ASN A 96 -3.84 12.73 12.41
C ASN A 96 -2.33 12.72 12.14
N LEU A 97 -1.92 12.85 10.87
CA LEU A 97 -0.49 12.88 10.52
C LEU A 97 0.02 14.31 10.34
N GLY A 98 -0.82 15.18 9.77
CA GLY A 98 -0.53 16.59 9.53
C GLY A 98 -0.57 17.01 8.05
N LYS A 99 -0.73 18.32 7.82
CA LYS A 99 -0.85 18.95 6.49
C LYS A 99 0.22 18.53 5.48
N ARG A 100 1.47 18.38 5.94
CA ARG A 100 2.59 17.95 5.09
C ARG A 100 2.36 16.56 4.51
N TYR A 101 1.85 15.62 5.31
CA TYR A 101 1.63 14.25 4.89
C TYR A 101 0.38 14.11 4.04
N ARG A 102 -0.67 14.90 4.31
CA ARG A 102 -1.79 15.05 3.38
C ARG A 102 -1.32 15.51 2.01
N ALA A 103 -0.49 16.56 1.95
CA ALA A 103 0.01 17.09 0.67
C ALA A 103 0.80 16.03 -0.11
N ARG A 104 1.56 15.19 0.58
CA ARG A 104 2.25 14.03 -0.04
C ARG A 104 1.29 12.94 -0.48
N ALA A 105 0.35 12.53 0.37
CA ALA A 105 -0.65 11.51 0.06
C ALA A 105 -1.54 11.88 -1.13
N ARG A 106 -1.78 13.18 -1.35
CA ARG A 106 -2.52 13.69 -2.52
C ARG A 106 -1.94 13.25 -3.86
N TYR A 107 -0.62 13.07 -3.95
CA TYR A 107 0.02 12.59 -5.19
C TYR A 107 -0.37 11.15 -5.55
N THR A 108 -0.74 10.32 -4.57
CA THR A 108 -1.13 8.93 -4.82
C THR A 108 -2.62 8.67 -4.58
N ALA A 109 -3.38 9.70 -4.21
CA ALA A 109 -4.80 9.58 -3.85
C ALA A 109 -5.69 9.19 -5.03
N SER A 110 -5.25 9.44 -6.26
CA SER A 110 -5.91 9.02 -7.50
C SER A 110 -6.13 7.50 -7.57
N ALA A 111 -5.32 6.70 -6.85
CA ALA A 111 -5.53 5.26 -6.75
C ALA A 111 -6.86 4.87 -6.06
N LEU A 112 -7.32 5.69 -5.11
CA LEU A 112 -8.66 5.55 -4.50
C LEU A 112 -9.76 6.17 -5.36
N GLU A 113 -9.42 7.00 -6.34
CA GLU A 113 -10.40 7.70 -7.17
C GLU A 113 -10.83 6.84 -8.36
N SER A 114 -9.89 6.33 -9.15
CA SER A 114 -10.15 5.62 -10.40
C SER A 114 -9.09 4.56 -10.70
N GLU A 115 -9.40 3.67 -11.64
CA GLU A 115 -8.46 2.67 -12.15
C GLU A 115 -7.30 3.34 -12.92
N ASP A 116 -7.61 4.29 -13.79
CA ASP A 116 -6.61 5.11 -14.50
C ASP A 116 -5.67 5.82 -13.50
N GLY A 117 -6.26 6.41 -12.46
CA GLY A 117 -5.52 7.07 -11.39
C GLY A 117 -4.58 6.14 -10.63
N ALA A 118 -4.94 4.86 -10.47
CA ALA A 118 -4.07 3.83 -9.89
C ALA A 118 -2.92 3.43 -10.83
N GLY A 119 -3.13 3.47 -12.15
CA GLY A 119 -2.08 3.22 -13.14
C GLY A 119 -1.00 4.31 -13.16
N GLU A 120 -1.34 5.55 -12.77
CA GLU A 120 -0.45 6.70 -12.86
C GLU A 120 0.41 6.97 -11.62
N ILE A 121 0.07 6.40 -10.45
CA ILE A 121 0.72 6.78 -9.17
C ILE A 121 2.25 6.62 -9.20
N THR A 122 2.78 5.65 -9.93
CA THR A 122 4.23 5.39 -10.00
C THR A 122 4.99 6.54 -10.64
N THR A 123 4.32 7.39 -11.43
CA THR A 123 4.88 8.63 -12.00
C THR A 123 5.37 9.58 -10.91
N TYR A 124 4.78 9.53 -9.71
CA TYR A 124 5.14 10.40 -8.60
C TYR A 124 6.24 9.84 -7.69
N ARG A 125 6.72 8.62 -7.94
CA ARG A 125 7.80 7.99 -7.16
C ARG A 125 9.05 8.89 -7.06
N PRO A 126 9.57 9.53 -8.12
CA PRO A 126 10.74 10.40 -8.01
C PRO A 126 10.51 11.64 -7.11
N ALA A 127 9.29 12.18 -7.09
CA ALA A 127 8.94 13.35 -6.28
C ALA A 127 8.73 12.99 -4.80
N LEU A 128 8.17 11.82 -4.53
CA LEU A 128 7.88 11.34 -3.18
C LEU A 128 9.09 10.67 -2.50
N GLN A 129 10.01 10.11 -3.30
CA GLN A 129 11.19 9.38 -2.84
C GLN A 129 10.77 8.28 -1.84
N ASP A 130 11.40 8.22 -0.67
CA ASP A 130 11.15 7.22 0.37
C ASP A 130 9.71 7.24 0.90
N ASP A 131 8.96 8.35 0.76
CA ASP A 131 7.55 8.35 1.17
C ASP A 131 6.62 7.80 0.08
N PHE A 132 7.08 7.40 -1.11
CA PHE A 132 6.17 6.89 -2.14
C PHE A 132 5.33 5.69 -1.66
N LEU A 133 5.98 4.70 -1.03
CA LEU A 133 5.26 3.56 -0.46
C LEU A 133 4.48 3.97 0.80
N ALA A 134 5.04 4.88 1.60
CA ALA A 134 4.40 5.37 2.82
C ALA A 134 3.08 6.10 2.52
N THR A 135 2.98 6.85 1.41
CA THR A 135 1.73 7.52 1.04
C THR A 135 0.61 6.53 0.71
N LEU A 136 0.93 5.38 0.12
CA LEU A 136 -0.06 4.32 -0.13
C LEU A 136 -0.53 3.68 1.18
N VAL A 137 0.39 3.46 2.14
CA VAL A 137 0.06 2.99 3.48
C VAL A 137 -0.83 4.01 4.21
N TRP A 138 -0.54 5.32 4.12
CA TRP A 138 -1.36 6.36 4.74
C TRP A 138 -2.77 6.43 4.16
N LEU A 139 -2.91 6.25 2.84
CA LEU A 139 -4.22 6.21 2.18
C LEU A 139 -5.04 5.01 2.66
N LEU A 140 -4.43 3.83 2.79
CA LEU A 140 -5.10 2.66 3.36
C LEU A 140 -5.44 2.84 4.84
N ALA A 141 -4.52 3.38 5.63
CA ALA A 141 -4.78 3.66 7.04
C ALA A 141 -5.94 4.65 7.22
N GLY A 142 -5.98 5.70 6.40
CA GLY A 142 -7.12 6.62 6.39
C GLY A 142 -8.41 5.96 5.93
N ALA A 143 -8.38 5.10 4.91
CA ALA A 143 -9.56 4.35 4.48
C ALA A 143 -10.08 3.41 5.58
N VAL A 144 -9.19 2.67 6.25
CA VAL A 144 -9.53 1.82 7.40
C VAL A 144 -10.10 2.64 8.55
N ALA A 145 -9.49 3.79 8.87
CA ALA A 145 -9.96 4.63 9.96
C ALA A 145 -11.34 5.25 9.68
N VAL A 146 -11.57 5.72 8.45
CA VAL A 146 -12.82 6.41 8.07
C VAL A 146 -13.95 5.42 7.79
N TYR A 147 -13.67 4.34 7.06
CA TYR A 147 -14.70 3.42 6.56
C TYR A 147 -14.72 2.06 7.26
N GLY A 148 -13.56 1.58 7.71
CA GLY A 148 -13.44 0.37 8.53
C GLY A 148 -13.64 0.62 10.03
N GLY A 149 -13.90 1.86 10.46
CA GLY A 149 -14.05 2.21 11.88
C GLY A 149 -12.76 2.01 12.70
N GLY A 150 -11.60 2.05 12.03
CA GLY A 150 -10.30 1.74 12.63
C GLY A 150 -9.99 0.25 12.77
N ASP A 151 -10.88 -0.64 12.33
CA ASP A 151 -10.66 -2.08 12.35
C ASP A 151 -9.97 -2.57 11.07
N ILE A 152 -8.76 -3.09 11.21
CA ILE A 152 -7.98 -3.63 10.10
C ILE A 152 -8.63 -4.86 9.46
N GLU A 153 -9.51 -5.58 10.18
CA GLU A 153 -10.25 -6.70 9.62
C GLU A 153 -11.16 -6.27 8.45
N TRP A 154 -11.56 -5.00 8.39
CA TRP A 154 -12.26 -4.46 7.22
C TRP A 154 -11.43 -4.63 5.95
N LEU A 155 -10.14 -4.26 5.98
CA LEU A 155 -9.25 -4.38 4.82
C LEU A 155 -9.00 -5.85 4.45
N LYS A 156 -8.84 -6.73 5.46
CA LYS A 156 -8.66 -8.17 5.25
C LYS A 156 -9.88 -8.81 4.61
N ALA A 157 -11.09 -8.36 4.98
CA ALA A 157 -12.34 -8.86 4.42
C ALA A 157 -12.53 -8.48 2.93
N LEU A 158 -11.85 -7.44 2.44
CA LEU A 158 -11.87 -7.07 1.02
C LEU A 158 -11.06 -8.04 0.15
N GLU A 159 -10.10 -8.76 0.74
CA GLU A 159 -9.36 -9.76 -0.02
C GLU A 159 -10.28 -10.96 -0.30
N PRO A 160 -10.46 -11.38 -1.56
CA PRO A 160 -11.19 -12.59 -1.85
C PRO A 160 -10.50 -13.77 -1.16
N ALA A 161 -11.29 -14.63 -0.50
CA ALA A 161 -10.78 -15.83 0.18
C ALA A 161 -10.10 -16.77 -0.83
N GLY A 162 -8.79 -16.67 -0.98
CA GLY A 162 -7.99 -17.54 -1.83
C GLY A 162 -6.53 -17.08 -1.92
N PRO A 163 -5.55 -18.01 -1.82
CA PRO A 163 -4.17 -17.67 -2.11
C PRO A 163 -4.02 -17.39 -3.61
N SER A 164 -3.19 -16.42 -3.99
CA SER A 164 -2.75 -16.22 -5.38
C SER A 164 -3.71 -15.53 -6.36
N ALA A 165 -4.17 -14.31 -6.06
CA ALA A 165 -4.63 -13.39 -7.13
C ALA A 165 -3.49 -12.46 -7.62
N THR A 166 -2.51 -12.16 -6.76
CA THR A 166 -1.48 -11.16 -7.06
C THR A 166 -0.38 -11.67 -8.01
N VAL A 167 -0.08 -12.98 -8.01
CA VAL A 167 0.98 -13.56 -8.86
C VAL A 167 0.41 -14.19 -10.15
N SER A 168 -0.77 -14.82 -10.08
CA SER A 168 -1.40 -15.47 -11.25
C SER A 168 -1.90 -14.51 -12.33
N GLY A 169 -2.01 -13.21 -12.06
CA GLY A 169 -2.36 -12.20 -13.07
C GLY A 169 -1.15 -11.52 -13.74
N LEU A 170 0.07 -11.77 -13.25
CA LEU A 170 1.30 -11.13 -13.72
C LEU A 170 2.25 -12.09 -14.48
N LEU A 171 1.90 -13.38 -14.58
CA LEU A 171 2.60 -14.43 -15.34
C LEU A 171 1.70 -15.02 -16.42
#